data_AF-A0A3M4AHR3-F1
#
_entry.id   AF-A0A3M4AHR3-F1
#
_cell.length_a   1.000
_cell.length_b   1.000
_cell.length_c   1.000
_cell.angle_alpha   90.00
_cell.angle_beta   90.00
_cell.angle_gamma   90.00
#
_symmetry.space_group_name_H-M   'P 1'
#
loop_
_entity.id
_entity.type
_entity.pdbx_description
1 polymer ?
#
loop_
_entity_poly.entity_id
_entity_poly.type
_entity_poly.pdbx_seq_one_letter_code
_entity_poly.pdbx_strand_id
1 'polypeptide(L)' 'MVLNALGGRNGVRFIALLTQGIPRSCKVDSQLSYVDVPLAELELAAVQIGETVARIPDLEGLEQWLVNAGLA' A
#
# COMPACT_ATOMS: atom_id res chain seq x y z
N MET A 1 10.57 0.65 -5.79
CA MET A 1 9.40 1.26 -6.44
C MET A 1 9.22 2.66 -5.90
N VAL A 2 8.81 3.63 -6.71
CA VAL A 2 8.48 4.99 -6.22
C VAL A 2 6.97 5.20 -6.36
N LEU A 3 6.32 5.58 -5.28
CA LEU A 3 4.89 5.86 -5.20
C LEU A 3 4.67 7.34 -4.92
N ASN A 4 3.60 7.91 -5.47
CA ASN A 4 3.12 9.22 -5.08
C ASN A 4 2.52 9.12 -3.67
N ALA A 5 2.78 10.14 -2.85
CA ALA A 5 2.02 10.31 -1.61
C ALA A 5 0.56 10.62 -1.95
N LEU A 6 -0.35 10.08 -1.14
CA LEU A 6 -1.79 10.19 -1.31
C LEU A 6 -2.42 11.14 -0.29
N GLY A 7 -1.85 11.23 0.92
CA GLY A 7 -2.49 11.93 2.05
C GLY A 7 -2.40 13.46 2.02
N GLY A 8 -1.98 14.07 0.92
CA GLY A 8 -1.98 15.53 0.75
C GLY A 8 -1.04 16.31 1.67
N ARG A 9 -0.08 15.65 2.31
CA ARG A 9 0.86 16.25 3.26
C ARG A 9 1.97 16.98 2.51
N ASN A 10 2.16 18.27 2.76
CA ASN A 10 3.16 19.09 2.05
C ASN A 10 4.62 18.57 2.20
N GLY A 11 4.92 17.86 3.29
CA GLY A 11 6.25 17.30 3.58
C GLY A 11 6.59 16.02 2.82
N VAL A 12 5.59 15.22 2.42
CA VAL A 12 5.79 13.95 1.71
C VAL A 12 5.16 14.02 0.34
N ARG A 13 5.97 14.11 -0.71
CA ARG A 13 5.49 14.09 -2.10
C ARG A 13 5.56 12.70 -2.73
N PHE A 14 6.60 11.95 -2.41
CA PHE A 14 6.84 10.61 -2.95
C PHE A 14 7.48 9.73 -1.90
N ILE A 15 7.25 8.42 -2.00
CA ILE A 15 7.85 7.41 -1.13
C ILE A 15 8.56 6.39 -2.01
N ALA A 16 9.84 6.16 -1.76
CA ALA A 16 10.61 5.10 -2.38
C ALA A 16 10.61 3.86 -1.48
N LEU A 17 10.03 2.76 -1.97
CA LEU A 17 9.94 1.49 -1.26
C LEU A 17 10.92 0.47 -1.85
N LEU A 18 11.74 -0.13 -0.99
CA LEU A 18 12.50 -1.33 -1.31
C LEU A 18 11.58 -2.54 -1.19
N THR A 19 11.43 -3.30 -2.28
CA THR A 19 10.59 -4.50 -2.32
C THR A 19 11.45 -5.74 -2.49
N GLN A 20 10.98 -6.87 -1.95
CA GLN A 20 11.57 -8.16 -2.28
C GLN A 20 11.08 -8.58 -3.66
N GLY A 21 11.98 -8.70 -4.63
CA GLY A 21 11.65 -8.99 -6.02
C GLY A 21 11.07 -7.81 -6.80
N ILE A 22 10.63 -8.09 -8.03
CA ILE A 22 10.13 -7.09 -8.99
C ILE A 22 8.59 -7.12 -8.97
N PRO A 23 7.91 -6.02 -8.59
CA PRO A 23 6.46 -5.93 -8.64
C PRO A 23 5.93 -6.18 -10.05
N ARG A 24 4.89 -7.01 -10.17
CA ARG A 24 4.20 -7.29 -11.44
C ARG A 24 2.90 -6.48 -11.47
N SER A 25 2.72 -5.65 -12.49
CA SER A 25 1.46 -4.95 -12.69
C SER A 25 0.35 -5.95 -12.99
N CYS A 26 -0.76 -5.85 -12.25
CA CYS A 26 -2.00 -6.56 -12.56
C CYS A 26 -3.09 -5.52 -12.84
N LYS A 27 -3.89 -5.74 -13.88
CA LYS A 27 -5.06 -4.89 -14.15
C LYS A 27 -6.21 -5.41 -13.30
N VAL A 28 -6.83 -4.51 -12.56
CA VAL A 28 -8.03 -4.79 -11.75
C VAL A 28 -9.22 -4.02 -12.33
N ASP A 29 -10.42 -4.51 -12.09
CA ASP A 29 -11.66 -3.76 -12.32
C ASP A 29 -12.18 -3.18 -10.99
N SER A 30 -13.36 -2.56 -11.02
CA SER A 30 -13.98 -1.98 -9.83
C SER A 30 -14.59 -3.03 -8.89
N GLN A 31 -14.57 -4.32 -9.25
CA GLN A 31 -15.14 -5.43 -8.49
C GLN A 31 -14.01 -6.24 -7.83
N LEU A 32 -13.44 -5.70 -6.76
CA LEU A 32 -12.43 -6.41 -5.98
C LEU A 32 -13.07 -7.54 -5.16
N SER A 33 -12.49 -8.74 -5.26
CA SER A 33 -12.90 -9.90 -4.47
C SER A 33 -12.20 -9.89 -3.11
N TYR A 34 -12.80 -9.24 -2.12
CA TYR A 34 -12.26 -9.19 -0.76
C TYR A 34 -12.28 -10.57 -0.09
N VAL A 35 -11.23 -10.90 0.64
CA VAL A 35 -11.11 -12.14 1.39
C VAL A 35 -10.80 -11.85 2.85
N ASP A 36 -11.42 -12.62 3.74
CA ASP A 36 -11.23 -12.49 5.18
C ASP A 36 -10.03 -13.32 5.63
N VAL A 37 -8.93 -12.63 5.87
CA VAL A 37 -7.68 -13.19 6.38
C VAL A 37 -7.08 -12.20 7.38
N PRO A 38 -6.31 -12.66 8.38
CA PRO A 38 -5.63 -11.76 9.29
C PRO A 38 -4.81 -10.72 8.52
N LEU A 39 -4.97 -9.46 8.88
CA LEU A 39 -4.25 -8.32 8.33
C LEU A 39 -3.10 -7.97 9.26
N ALA A 40 -1.93 -7.70 8.68
CA ALA A 40 -0.82 -7.12 9.41
C ALA A 40 -1.01 -5.60 9.58
N GLU A 41 -0.12 -4.99 10.35
CA GLU A 41 -0.07 -3.54 10.46
C GLU A 41 0.21 -2.90 9.09
N LEU A 42 -0.48 -1.80 8.78
CA LEU A 42 -0.50 -1.14 7.46
C LEU A 42 -1.07 -1.99 6.31
N GLU A 43 -1.87 -3.02 6.60
CA GLU A 43 -2.72 -3.68 5.62
C GLU A 43 -4.19 -3.29 5.82
N LEU A 44 -4.81 -2.69 4.80
CA LEU A 44 -6.21 -2.26 4.86
C LEU A 44 -7.18 -3.40 4.55
N ALA A 45 -6.78 -4.29 3.65
CA ALA A 45 -7.59 -5.41 3.22
C ALA A 45 -6.75 -6.47 2.49
N ALA A 46 -7.36 -7.63 2.26
CA ALA A 46 -6.85 -8.64 1.35
C ALA A 46 -7.87 -8.89 0.23
N VAL A 47 -7.36 -9.11 -0.98
CA VAL A 47 -8.18 -9.34 -2.18
C VAL A 47 -7.63 -10.51 -2.99
N GLN A 48 -8.53 -11.32 -3.55
CA GLN A 48 -8.17 -12.40 -4.46
C GLN A 48 -7.90 -11.82 -5.87
N ILE A 49 -6.70 -12.08 -6.40
CA ILE A 49 -6.26 -11.70 -7.74
C ILE A 49 -5.73 -12.93 -8.45
N GLY A 50 -6.53 -13.49 -9.36
CA GLY A 50 -6.21 -14.79 -9.99
C GLY A 50 -6.05 -15.87 -8.91
N GLU A 51 -4.88 -16.47 -8.81
CA GLU A 51 -4.54 -17.50 -7.81
C GLU A 51 -3.86 -16.92 -6.55
N THR A 52 -3.60 -15.61 -6.50
CA THR A 52 -2.87 -14.97 -5.40
C THR A 52 -3.80 -14.15 -4.52
N VAL A 53 -3.64 -14.24 -3.20
CA VAL A 53 -4.23 -13.28 -2.25
C VAL A 53 -3.27 -12.10 -2.11
N ALA A 54 -3.64 -10.95 -2.66
CA ALA A 54 -2.88 -9.71 -2.56
C ALA A 54 -3.34 -8.88 -1.35
N ARG A 55 -2.41 -8.08 -0.79
CA ARG A 55 -2.65 -7.18 0.34
C ARG A 55 -2.73 -5.74 -0.15
N ILE A 56 -3.72 -4.98 0.32
CA ILE A 56 -3.84 -3.54 0.04
C ILE A 56 -3.08 -2.78 1.13
N PRO A 57 -1.97 -2.09 0.79
CA PRO A 57 -1.20 -1.34 1.77
C PRO A 57 -1.89 -0.03 2.18
N ASP A 58 -1.79 0.32 3.46
CA ASP A 58 -2.17 1.64 3.99
C ASP A 58 -1.04 2.66 3.77
N LEU A 59 -1.06 3.31 2.60
CA LEU A 59 -0.05 4.32 2.27
C LEU A 59 -0.23 5.62 3.05
N GLU A 60 -1.46 6.02 3.37
CA GLU A 60 -1.71 7.25 4.13
C GLU A 60 -1.34 7.09 5.61
N GLY A 61 -1.56 5.89 6.18
CA GLY A 61 -1.08 5.51 7.50
C GLY A 61 0.44 5.48 7.57
N LEU A 62 1.10 4.92 6.55
CA LEU A 62 2.56 4.94 6.44
C LEU A 62 3.11 6.37 6.39
N GLU A 63 2.50 7.25 5.59
CA GLU A 63 2.85 8.67 5.57
C GLU A 63 2.73 9.33 6.94
N GLN A 64 1.65 9.02 7.68
CA GLN A 64 1.47 9.56 9.03
C GLN A 64 2.58 9.11 9.98
N TRP A 65 3.04 7.88 9.86
CA TRP A 65 4.15 7.38 10.67
C TRP A 65 5.45 8.11 10.38
N LEU A 66 5.74 8.42 9.12
CA LEU A 66 6.91 9.20 8.74
C LEU A 66 6.88 10.59 9.39
N VAL A 67 5.72 11.26 9.38
CA VAL A 67 5.54 12.55 10.06
C VAL A 67 5.72 12.42 11.56
N ASN A 68 5.09 11.41 12.17
CA ASN A 68 5.20 11.18 13.62
C ASN A 68 6.64 10.88 14.05
N ALA A 69 7.43 10.24 13.18
CA ALA A 69 8.85 9.96 13.40
C ALA A 69 9.76 11.18 13.12
N GLY A 70 9.20 12.32 12.67
CA GLY A 70 9.96 13.51 12.30
C GLY A 70 10.79 13.34 11.03
N LEU A 71 10.44 12.39 10.17
CA LEU A 71 11.11 12.09 8.89
C LEU A 71 10.47 12.82 7.70
N ALA A 72 9.40 13.59 7.95
CA ALA A 72 8.56 14.24 6.95
C ALA A 72 7.86 15.48 7.49
#